data_AF-A0AA40T0Y6-F1
#
_entry.id   AF-A0AA40T0Y6-F1
#
_cell.length_a   1.000
_cell.length_b   1.000
_cell.length_c   1.000
_cell.angle_alpha   90.00
_cell.angle_beta   90.00
_cell.angle_gamma   90.00
#
_symmetry.space_group_name_H-M   'P 1'
#
loop_
_entity.id
_entity.type
_entity.pdbx_description
1 polymer ?
#
loop_
_entity_poly.entity_id
_entity_poly.type
_entity_poly.pdbx_seq_one_letter_code
_entity_poly.pdbx_strand_id
1 'polypeptide(L)'
;MGHKYSLNNKRLTKKQVQELIESEGKLHEDFTQLFEETYSTGHKNQPLVYKLPNDRFLFVFDPKGYNIPGKGDIFTKEYFLKYVQWTQRVRENIANNRANSVSHWRYYSKHKIEIVNKIDDLINELGEKLQITHAQLDFSYMSLDVVSKKAEAYEIDKILTDLYDNLVAYVGEIIMHRKNGQWTINSNSSIEKYPYISAGVNGVLMPINVVWQELTDMKPIDLRKETANEIRRFSLNQR
;
A
#
# COMPACT_ATOMS: atom_id res chain seq x y z
N MET A 1 -8.37 9.49 15.85
CA MET A 1 -9.52 9.73 14.95
C MET A 1 -9.05 9.48 13.53
N GLY A 2 -9.66 8.55 12.80
CA GLY A 2 -9.24 8.26 11.42
C GLY A 2 -9.40 9.48 10.54
N HIS A 3 -8.41 9.78 9.71
CA HIS A 3 -8.55 10.82 8.68
C HIS A 3 -9.72 10.46 7.77
N LYS A 4 -10.73 11.33 7.73
CA LYS A 4 -11.87 11.17 6.82
C LYS A 4 -11.45 11.75 5.46
N TYR A 5 -11.33 10.90 4.45
CA TYR A 5 -10.90 11.29 3.11
C TYR A 5 -12.01 11.86 2.23
N SER A 6 -13.24 11.88 2.72
CA SER A 6 -14.37 12.43 1.97
C SER A 6 -14.45 13.95 2.13
N LEU A 7 -14.85 14.63 1.05
CA LEU A 7 -15.00 16.09 0.97
C LEU A 7 -16.17 16.60 1.81
N ASN A 8 -17.20 15.77 2.03
CA ASN A 8 -18.36 16.10 2.83
C ASN A 8 -18.08 15.85 4.33
N ASN A 9 -18.33 16.85 5.18
CA ASN A 9 -18.14 16.74 6.63
C ASN A 9 -18.94 15.58 7.25
N LYS A 10 -20.22 15.45 6.88
CA LYS A 10 -21.10 14.35 7.28
C LYS A 10 -21.51 13.54 6.05
N ARG A 11 -21.64 12.22 6.22
CA ARG A 11 -22.15 11.33 5.17
C ARG A 11 -23.48 11.88 4.64
N LEU A 12 -23.61 11.90 3.31
CA LEU A 12 -24.81 12.39 2.65
C LEU A 12 -25.98 11.45 2.94
N THR A 13 -27.14 12.04 3.19
CA THR A 13 -28.40 11.31 3.30
C THR A 13 -28.86 10.84 1.92
N LYS A 14 -29.77 9.86 1.88
CA LYS A 14 -30.36 9.36 0.63
C LYS A 14 -30.98 10.48 -0.22
N LYS A 15 -31.65 11.45 0.43
CA LYS A 15 -32.25 12.60 -0.25
C LYS A 15 -31.18 13.48 -0.92
N GLN A 16 -30.12 13.81 -0.19
CA GLN A 16 -29.01 14.61 -0.74
C GLN A 16 -28.26 13.90 -1.86
N VAL A 17 -28.10 12.58 -1.76
CA VAL A 17 -27.52 11.76 -2.83
C VAL A 17 -28.39 11.84 -4.09
N GLN A 18 -29.71 11.67 -3.95
CA GLN A 18 -30.63 11.74 -5.08
C GLN A 18 -30.60 13.13 -5.74
N GLU A 19 -30.63 14.20 -4.94
CA GLU A 19 -30.54 15.58 -5.44
C GLU A 19 -29.24 15.83 -6.21
N LEU A 20 -28.10 15.30 -5.75
CA LEU A 20 -26.82 15.39 -6.47
C LEU A 20 -26.80 14.58 -7.76
N ILE A 21 -27.36 13.37 -7.75
CA ILE A 21 -27.44 12.53 -8.95
C ILE A 21 -28.28 13.22 -10.02
N GLU A 22 -29.45 13.75 -9.66
CA GLU A 22 -30.37 14.42 -10.59
C GLU A 22 -29.80 15.73 -11.14
N SER A 23 -29.07 16.48 -10.31
CA SER A 23 -28.54 17.79 -10.72
C SER A 23 -27.26 17.71 -11.55
N GLU A 24 -26.31 16.84 -11.18
CA GLU A 24 -24.97 16.83 -11.78
C GLU A 24 -24.31 15.45 -11.93
N GLY A 25 -24.93 14.39 -11.42
CA GLY A 25 -24.32 13.06 -11.37
C GLY A 25 -24.37 12.32 -12.70
N LYS A 26 -23.22 11.82 -13.16
CA LYS A 26 -23.13 10.87 -14.28
C LYS A 26 -22.65 9.52 -13.77
N LEU A 27 -23.45 8.47 -13.95
CA LEU A 27 -23.07 7.13 -13.52
C LEU A 27 -21.77 6.70 -14.20
N HIS A 28 -20.85 6.12 -13.42
CA HIS A 28 -19.63 5.53 -13.91
C HIS A 28 -19.76 4.01 -13.80
N GLU A 29 -20.14 3.38 -14.92
CA GLU A 29 -20.46 1.95 -14.96
C GLU A 29 -19.28 1.08 -14.57
N ASP A 30 -18.09 1.33 -15.14
CA ASP A 30 -16.90 0.52 -14.85
C ASP A 30 -16.51 0.51 -13.36
N PHE A 31 -16.55 1.67 -12.71
CA PHE A 31 -16.24 1.77 -11.28
C PHE A 31 -17.35 1.15 -10.43
N THR A 32 -18.60 1.33 -10.82
CA THR A 32 -19.74 0.68 -10.16
C THR A 32 -19.57 -0.84 -10.17
N GLN A 33 -19.26 -1.44 -11.33
CA GLN A 33 -19.01 -2.87 -11.46
C GLN A 33 -17.78 -3.33 -10.67
N LEU A 34 -16.72 -2.51 -10.64
CA LEU A 34 -15.51 -2.79 -9.86
C LEU A 34 -15.79 -2.91 -8.35
N PHE A 35 -16.80 -2.22 -7.82
CA PHE A 35 -17.11 -2.29 -6.39
C PHE A 35 -18.24 -3.29 -6.05
N GLU A 36 -18.83 -3.97 -7.05
CA GLU A 36 -19.82 -5.02 -6.80
C GLU A 36 -19.19 -6.24 -6.15
N GLU A 37 -19.73 -6.68 -5.02
CA GLU A 37 -19.28 -7.86 -4.28
C GLU A 37 -20.43 -8.85 -4.09
N THR A 38 -20.15 -10.14 -4.27
CA THR A 38 -21.07 -11.22 -3.92
C THR A 38 -20.47 -12.01 -2.76
N TYR A 39 -21.18 -12.03 -1.63
CA TYR A 39 -20.76 -12.77 -0.45
C TYR A 39 -21.11 -14.25 -0.58
N SER A 40 -20.44 -15.09 0.22
CA SER A 40 -20.71 -16.54 0.29
C SER A 40 -22.16 -16.88 0.66
N THR A 41 -22.88 -15.95 1.29
CA THR A 41 -24.31 -16.07 1.60
C THR A 41 -25.23 -15.87 0.39
N GLY A 42 -24.68 -15.53 -0.78
CA GLY A 42 -25.44 -15.14 -1.97
C GLY A 42 -25.93 -13.69 -1.95
N HIS A 43 -25.72 -12.95 -0.86
CA HIS A 43 -26.00 -11.53 -0.80
C HIS A 43 -25.07 -10.76 -1.74
N LYS A 44 -25.64 -9.87 -2.55
CA LYS A 44 -24.91 -8.95 -3.41
C LYS A 44 -24.90 -7.57 -2.79
N ASN A 45 -23.71 -6.99 -2.65
CA ASN A 45 -23.51 -5.59 -2.32
C ASN A 45 -23.15 -4.84 -3.60
N GLN A 46 -24.02 -3.93 -4.02
CA GLN A 46 -23.94 -3.22 -5.30
C GLN A 46 -23.89 -1.70 -5.09
N PRO A 47 -22.79 -1.14 -4.59
CA PRO A 47 -22.61 0.30 -4.51
C PRO A 47 -22.59 0.93 -5.91
N LEU A 48 -23.00 2.19 -6.02
CA LEU A 48 -23.01 2.95 -7.27
C LEU A 48 -21.97 4.07 -7.22
N VAL A 49 -21.31 4.33 -8.34
CA VAL A 49 -20.32 5.40 -8.45
C VAL A 49 -20.76 6.41 -9.50
N TYR A 50 -20.82 7.68 -9.11
CA TYR A 50 -21.14 8.79 -10.01
C TYR A 50 -19.97 9.75 -10.12
N LYS A 51 -19.64 10.16 -11.34
CA LYS A 51 -18.76 11.28 -11.61
C LYS A 51 -19.53 12.58 -11.40
N LEU A 52 -18.95 13.49 -10.64
CA LEU A 52 -19.46 14.84 -10.43
C LEU A 52 -18.53 15.87 -11.10
N PRO A 53 -19.00 17.13 -11.32
CA PRO A 53 -18.16 18.24 -11.73
C PRO A 53 -16.99 18.53 -10.75
N ASN A 54 -16.00 19.24 -11.24
CA ASN A 54 -14.77 19.62 -10.53
C ASN A 54 -13.92 18.41 -10.07
N ASP A 55 -13.85 17.38 -10.91
CA ASP A 55 -13.02 16.18 -10.66
C ASP A 55 -13.31 15.54 -9.30
N ARG A 56 -14.59 15.24 -9.05
CA ARG A 56 -15.06 14.55 -7.84
C ARG A 56 -15.84 13.29 -8.19
N PHE A 57 -15.86 12.35 -7.25
CA PHE A 57 -16.69 11.15 -7.34
C PHE A 57 -17.63 11.07 -6.15
N LEU A 58 -18.87 10.68 -6.40
CA LEU A 58 -19.85 10.29 -5.40
C LEU A 58 -19.89 8.77 -5.34
N PHE A 59 -19.53 8.21 -4.18
CA PHE A 59 -19.71 6.80 -3.88
C PHE A 59 -21.02 6.62 -3.10
N VAL A 60 -21.96 5.87 -3.66
CA VAL A 60 -23.26 5.58 -3.08
C VAL A 60 -23.24 4.14 -2.58
N PHE A 61 -23.47 3.96 -1.28
CA PHE A 61 -23.61 2.63 -0.70
C PHE A 61 -24.85 1.94 -1.26
N ASP A 62 -24.80 0.61 -1.37
CA ASP A 62 -25.84 -0.20 -2.00
C ASP A 62 -27.26 0.28 -1.65
N PRO A 63 -28.03 0.80 -2.61
CA PRO A 63 -29.39 1.30 -2.39
C PRO A 63 -30.34 0.26 -1.78
N LYS A 64 -30.05 -1.03 -1.93
CA LYS A 64 -30.82 -2.17 -1.43
C LYS A 64 -30.15 -2.84 -0.21
N GLY A 65 -28.99 -2.34 0.24
CA GLY A 65 -28.24 -2.89 1.36
C GLY A 65 -28.85 -2.59 2.74
N TYR A 66 -28.37 -3.27 3.78
CA TYR A 66 -28.95 -3.19 5.13
C TYR A 66 -28.37 -2.07 6.01
N ASN A 67 -27.07 -1.78 5.93
CA ASN A 67 -26.42 -0.91 6.92
C ASN A 67 -26.64 0.60 6.68
N ILE A 68 -26.53 1.06 5.43
CA ILE A 68 -26.59 2.49 5.06
C ILE A 68 -27.15 2.69 3.64
N PRO A 69 -28.34 2.15 3.32
CA PRO A 69 -28.84 2.09 1.95
C PRO A 69 -28.95 3.47 1.29
N GLY A 70 -28.32 3.61 0.13
CA GLY A 70 -28.41 4.78 -0.74
C GLY A 70 -27.81 6.07 -0.15
N LYS A 71 -27.10 5.99 0.98
CA LYS A 71 -26.28 7.10 1.49
C LYS A 71 -25.00 7.20 0.65
N GLY A 72 -24.24 8.28 0.81
CA GLY A 72 -23.00 8.41 0.04
C GLY A 72 -21.97 9.37 0.60
N ASP A 73 -20.76 9.27 0.08
CA ASP A 73 -19.63 10.13 0.41
C ASP A 73 -19.00 10.65 -0.90
N ILE A 74 -18.53 11.89 -0.88
CA ILE A 74 -17.88 12.54 -2.02
C ILE A 74 -16.37 12.50 -1.81
N PHE A 75 -15.62 12.13 -2.85
CA PHE A 75 -14.16 12.06 -2.83
C PHE A 75 -13.55 12.94 -3.93
N THR A 76 -12.31 13.37 -3.72
CA THR A 76 -11.50 13.93 -4.81
C THR A 76 -11.21 12.83 -5.83
N LYS A 77 -11.03 13.21 -7.09
CA LYS A 77 -10.57 12.31 -8.15
C LYS A 77 -9.29 11.60 -7.78
N GLU A 78 -8.30 12.32 -7.25
CA GLU A 78 -7.02 11.75 -6.85
C GLU A 78 -7.19 10.59 -5.85
N TYR A 79 -7.93 10.84 -4.75
CA TYR A 79 -8.17 9.80 -3.75
C TYR A 79 -9.00 8.65 -4.33
N PHE A 80 -10.05 8.96 -5.09
CA PHE A 80 -10.95 7.93 -5.60
C PHE A 80 -10.26 7.01 -6.61
N LEU A 81 -9.38 7.55 -7.45
CA LEU A 81 -8.56 6.74 -8.37
C LEU A 81 -7.57 5.85 -7.62
N LYS A 82 -6.94 6.35 -6.55
CA LYS A 82 -6.13 5.50 -5.65
C LYS A 82 -6.96 4.37 -5.03
N TYR A 83 -8.21 4.64 -4.64
CA TYR A 83 -9.12 3.63 -4.08
C TYR A 83 -9.54 2.58 -5.12
N VAL A 84 -9.80 2.98 -6.36
CA VAL A 84 -10.06 2.10 -7.50
C VAL A 84 -8.87 1.16 -7.74
N GLN A 85 -7.66 1.71 -7.86
CA GLN A 85 -6.43 0.92 -8.07
C GLN A 85 -6.18 -0.04 -6.92
N TRP A 86 -6.35 0.42 -5.67
CA TRP A 86 -6.24 -0.42 -4.49
C TRP A 86 -7.21 -1.61 -4.54
N THR A 87 -8.47 -1.35 -4.91
CA THR A 87 -9.52 -2.38 -4.99
C THR A 87 -9.21 -3.41 -6.07
N GLN A 88 -8.72 -2.98 -7.24
CA GLN A 88 -8.25 -3.86 -8.30
C GLN A 88 -7.11 -4.77 -7.81
N ARG A 89 -6.09 -4.20 -7.15
CA ARG A 89 -4.97 -4.98 -6.60
C ARG A 89 -5.43 -5.99 -5.57
N VAL A 90 -6.32 -5.63 -4.65
CA VAL A 90 -6.87 -6.57 -3.66
C VAL A 90 -7.58 -7.74 -4.33
N ARG A 91 -8.41 -7.47 -5.34
CA ARG A 91 -9.11 -8.53 -6.10
C ARG A 91 -8.14 -9.44 -6.84
N GLU A 92 -7.15 -8.86 -7.51
CA GLU A 92 -6.12 -9.62 -8.22
C GLU A 92 -5.32 -10.50 -7.24
N ASN A 93 -4.99 -9.98 -6.06
CA ASN A 93 -4.28 -10.71 -5.03
C ASN A 93 -5.10 -11.90 -4.50
N ILE A 94 -6.40 -11.71 -4.25
CA ILE A 94 -7.31 -12.79 -3.86
C ILE A 94 -7.39 -13.85 -4.95
N ALA A 95 -7.57 -13.44 -6.21
CA ALA A 95 -7.67 -14.37 -7.35
C ALA A 95 -6.39 -15.20 -7.54
N ASN A 96 -5.23 -14.66 -7.17
CA ASN A 96 -3.92 -15.32 -7.30
C ASN A 96 -3.40 -15.91 -5.97
N ASN A 97 -4.23 -16.03 -4.93
CA ASN A 97 -3.83 -16.53 -3.61
C ASN A 97 -2.61 -15.83 -2.99
N ARG A 98 -2.39 -14.54 -3.30
CA ARG A 98 -1.33 -13.73 -2.71
C ARG A 98 -1.85 -13.12 -1.40
N ALA A 99 -1.62 -13.83 -0.30
CA ALA A 99 -2.25 -13.54 0.99
C ALA A 99 -1.35 -12.78 2.00
N ASN A 100 -0.05 -12.69 1.76
CA ASN A 100 0.89 -12.08 2.70
C ASN A 100 2.05 -11.36 1.98
N SER A 101 2.78 -10.54 2.74
CA SER A 101 3.90 -9.72 2.25
C SER A 101 5.00 -10.52 1.55
N VAL A 102 5.27 -11.76 1.98
CA VAL A 102 6.24 -12.66 1.34
C VAL A 102 5.74 -13.11 -0.02
N SER A 103 4.48 -13.52 -0.14
CA SER A 103 3.88 -13.88 -1.42
C SER A 103 3.86 -12.70 -2.40
N HIS A 104 3.63 -11.47 -1.91
CA HIS A 104 3.72 -10.26 -2.73
C HIS A 104 5.14 -9.93 -3.16
N TRP A 105 6.11 -9.97 -2.23
CA TRP A 105 7.52 -9.80 -2.57
C TRP A 105 7.95 -10.84 -3.59
N ARG A 106 7.56 -12.12 -3.42
CA ARG A 106 7.86 -13.16 -4.41
C ARG A 106 7.25 -12.87 -5.77
N TYR A 107 6.15 -12.14 -5.86
CA TYR A 107 5.60 -11.73 -7.14
C TYR A 107 6.37 -10.57 -7.76
N TYR A 108 6.57 -9.47 -7.02
CA TYR A 108 7.16 -8.22 -7.52
C TYR A 108 8.69 -8.21 -7.60
N SER A 109 9.36 -8.93 -6.71
CA SER A 109 10.82 -8.98 -6.64
C SER A 109 11.40 -9.57 -7.92
N LYS A 110 12.36 -8.89 -8.55
CA LYS A 110 13.09 -9.40 -9.72
C LYS A 110 14.21 -10.32 -9.28
N HIS A 111 14.87 -10.01 -8.17
CA HIS A 111 16.06 -10.72 -7.69
C HIS A 111 15.74 -11.85 -6.71
N LYS A 112 14.50 -11.91 -6.18
CA LYS A 112 14.10 -12.89 -5.16
C LYS A 112 15.16 -12.92 -4.04
N ILE A 113 15.53 -14.12 -3.56
CA ILE A 113 16.53 -14.29 -2.49
C ILE A 113 17.91 -13.73 -2.86
N GLU A 114 18.23 -13.56 -4.15
CA GLU A 114 19.52 -13.02 -4.60
C GLU A 114 19.65 -11.51 -4.35
N ILE A 115 18.58 -10.84 -3.89
CA ILE A 115 18.60 -9.44 -3.46
C ILE A 115 19.72 -9.16 -2.45
N VAL A 116 20.04 -10.12 -1.57
CA VAL A 116 21.10 -9.99 -0.56
C VAL A 116 22.50 -9.85 -1.17
N ASN A 117 22.68 -10.27 -2.43
CA ASN A 117 23.94 -10.13 -3.17
C ASN A 117 23.94 -8.88 -4.07
N LYS A 118 22.86 -8.09 -4.04
CA LYS A 118 22.59 -6.98 -4.95
C LYS A 118 22.31 -5.68 -4.24
N ILE A 119 22.53 -5.63 -2.92
CA ILE A 119 22.15 -4.49 -2.07
C ILE A 119 22.75 -3.17 -2.59
N ASP A 120 24.06 -3.11 -2.82
CA ASP A 120 24.73 -1.89 -3.30
C ASP A 120 24.23 -1.48 -4.70
N ASP A 121 24.12 -2.43 -5.63
CA ASP A 121 23.59 -2.21 -6.99
C ASP A 121 22.17 -1.61 -6.92
N LEU A 122 21.31 -2.17 -6.07
CA LEU A 122 19.92 -1.76 -5.90
C LEU A 122 19.79 -0.39 -5.24
N ILE A 123 20.68 -0.04 -4.32
CA ILE A 123 20.69 1.28 -3.67
C ILE A 123 21.18 2.36 -4.65
N ASN A 124 22.19 2.05 -5.45
CA ASN A 124 22.64 2.95 -6.52
C ASN A 124 21.52 3.19 -7.54
N GLU A 125 20.87 2.13 -8.01
CA GLU A 125 19.73 2.24 -8.94
C GLU A 125 18.55 3.01 -8.30
N LEU A 126 18.31 2.86 -6.99
CA LEU A 126 17.31 3.66 -6.28
C LEU A 126 17.62 5.16 -6.39
N GLY A 127 18.88 5.53 -6.13
CA GLY A 127 19.37 6.90 -6.23
C GLY A 127 19.19 7.47 -7.64
N GLU A 128 19.53 6.71 -8.66
CA GLU A 128 19.37 7.12 -10.06
C GLU A 128 17.89 7.31 -10.43
N LYS A 129 17.04 6.31 -10.17
CA LYS A 129 15.62 6.35 -10.56
C LYS A 129 14.81 7.42 -9.83
N LEU A 130 15.10 7.65 -8.55
CA LEU A 130 14.42 8.67 -7.75
C LEU A 130 15.12 10.04 -7.79
N GLN A 131 16.24 10.14 -8.51
CA GLN A 131 17.10 11.33 -8.56
C GLN A 131 17.43 11.82 -7.14
N ILE A 132 17.98 10.90 -6.34
CA ILE A 132 18.47 11.11 -4.98
C ILE A 132 19.98 10.95 -5.00
N THR A 133 20.69 11.93 -4.46
CA THR A 133 22.16 11.86 -4.38
C THR A 133 22.59 10.83 -3.34
N HIS A 134 23.78 10.24 -3.52
CA HIS A 134 24.34 9.30 -2.53
C HIS A 134 24.46 9.91 -1.13
N ALA A 135 24.73 11.22 -1.02
CA ALA A 135 24.80 11.92 0.26
C ALA A 135 23.45 11.99 1.00
N GLN A 136 22.33 11.86 0.27
CA GLN A 136 20.98 11.81 0.84
C GLN A 136 20.54 10.38 1.19
N LEU A 137 21.22 9.35 0.63
CA LEU A 137 21.03 7.95 0.96
C LEU A 137 22.03 7.50 2.05
N ASP A 138 21.98 8.17 3.20
CA ASP A 138 22.96 8.03 4.29
C ASP A 138 22.61 6.96 5.33
N PHE A 139 21.62 6.11 5.03
CA PHE A 139 21.08 5.08 5.93
C PHE A 139 20.52 5.62 7.27
N SER A 140 20.23 6.92 7.35
CA SER A 140 19.52 7.49 8.50
C SER A 140 18.00 7.31 8.36
N TYR A 141 17.26 7.47 9.45
CA TYR A 141 15.79 7.56 9.34
C TYR A 141 15.35 8.77 8.51
N MET A 142 16.14 9.85 8.45
CA MET A 142 15.77 11.06 7.68
C MET A 142 15.85 10.79 6.18
N SER A 143 16.78 9.93 5.75
CA SER A 143 16.85 9.52 4.35
C SER A 143 15.59 8.81 3.88
N LEU A 144 14.87 8.10 4.77
CA LEU A 144 13.58 7.49 4.43
C LEU A 144 12.49 8.52 4.16
N ASP A 145 12.54 9.70 4.79
CA ASP A 145 11.61 10.79 4.48
C ASP A 145 11.86 11.32 3.06
N VAL A 146 13.13 11.40 2.63
CA VAL A 146 13.51 11.76 1.27
C VAL A 146 13.04 10.71 0.26
N VAL A 147 13.33 9.43 0.52
CA VAL A 147 12.92 8.31 -0.33
C VAL A 147 11.40 8.25 -0.43
N SER A 148 10.67 8.34 0.67
CA SER A 148 9.20 8.28 0.69
C SER A 148 8.58 9.38 -0.18
N LYS A 149 9.06 10.62 -0.03
CA LYS A 149 8.58 11.76 -0.84
C LYS A 149 8.84 11.56 -2.33
N LYS A 150 10.02 11.05 -2.70
CA LYS A 150 10.38 10.82 -4.10
C LYS A 150 9.64 9.63 -4.70
N ALA A 151 9.46 8.56 -3.92
CA ALA A 151 8.71 7.38 -4.31
C ALA A 151 7.24 7.72 -4.57
N GLU A 152 6.59 8.53 -3.72
CA GLU A 152 5.19 8.97 -3.94
C GLU A 152 5.01 9.67 -5.29
N ALA A 153 6.00 10.45 -5.74
CA ALA A 153 5.98 11.12 -7.03
C ALA A 153 6.25 10.18 -8.23
N TYR A 154 6.72 8.95 -7.99
CA TYR A 154 7.09 7.96 -9.02
C TYR A 154 5.91 7.09 -9.50
N GLU A 155 4.70 7.29 -8.95
CA GLU A 155 3.49 6.48 -9.15
C GLU A 155 3.58 5.04 -8.59
N ILE A 156 2.60 4.66 -7.78
CA ILE A 156 2.66 3.42 -6.98
C ILE A 156 2.79 2.14 -7.82
N ASP A 157 2.13 2.08 -8.98
CA ASP A 157 2.16 0.90 -9.84
C ASP A 157 3.56 0.72 -10.48
N LYS A 158 4.25 1.82 -10.79
CA LYS A 158 5.65 1.78 -11.26
C LYS A 158 6.61 1.43 -10.14
N ILE A 159 6.35 1.88 -8.91
CA ILE A 159 7.18 1.50 -7.76
C ILE A 159 7.17 -0.03 -7.57
N LEU A 160 5.98 -0.64 -7.62
CA LEU A 160 5.81 -2.08 -7.46
C LEU A 160 6.59 -2.90 -8.52
N THR A 161 6.70 -2.41 -9.75
CA THR A 161 7.42 -3.12 -10.82
C THR A 161 8.90 -2.76 -10.91
N ASP A 162 9.26 -1.52 -10.60
CA ASP A 162 10.58 -0.96 -10.95
C ASP A 162 11.48 -0.72 -9.75
N LEU A 163 10.92 -0.55 -8.57
CA LEU A 163 11.62 -0.10 -7.37
C LEU A 163 11.40 -0.99 -6.14
N TYR A 164 10.60 -2.05 -6.24
CA TYR A 164 10.24 -2.87 -5.09
C TYR A 164 11.48 -3.46 -4.39
N ASP A 165 12.39 -4.09 -5.14
CA ASP A 165 13.64 -4.61 -4.59
C ASP A 165 14.55 -3.50 -4.08
N ASN A 166 14.61 -2.37 -4.79
CA ASN A 166 15.41 -1.20 -4.39
C ASN A 166 14.97 -0.64 -3.02
N LEU A 167 13.66 -0.52 -2.81
CA LEU A 167 13.09 -0.09 -1.53
C LEU A 167 13.32 -1.13 -0.44
N VAL A 168 13.15 -2.43 -0.74
CA VAL A 168 13.40 -3.51 0.23
C VAL A 168 14.87 -3.52 0.67
N ALA A 169 15.81 -3.35 -0.27
CA ALA A 169 17.23 -3.27 0.00
C ALA A 169 17.56 -2.06 0.90
N TYR A 170 17.10 -0.87 0.52
CA TYR A 170 17.42 0.36 1.25
C TYR A 170 16.82 0.39 2.67
N VAL A 171 15.56 -0.02 2.82
CA VAL A 171 14.94 -0.18 4.14
C VAL A 171 15.69 -1.22 4.97
N GLY A 172 16.12 -2.32 4.34
CA GLY A 172 16.87 -3.37 5.01
C GLY A 172 18.24 -2.92 5.52
N GLU A 173 18.99 -2.14 4.75
CA GLU A 173 20.27 -1.55 5.21
C GLU A 173 20.07 -0.65 6.43
N ILE A 174 19.03 0.18 6.44
CA ILE A 174 18.72 1.03 7.59
C ILE A 174 18.42 0.18 8.83
N ILE A 175 17.61 -0.88 8.67
CA ILE A 175 17.30 -1.79 9.77
C ILE A 175 18.58 -2.50 10.25
N MET A 176 19.40 -2.99 9.33
CA MET A 176 20.67 -3.66 9.59
C MET A 176 21.60 -2.78 10.43
N HIS A 177 21.87 -1.56 9.98
CA HIS A 177 22.70 -0.60 10.72
C HIS A 177 22.13 -0.26 12.09
N ARG A 178 20.80 -0.08 12.20
CA ARG A 178 20.16 0.29 13.47
C ARG A 178 20.17 -0.80 14.52
N LYS A 179 20.15 -2.06 14.10
CA LYS A 179 20.09 -3.21 15.00
C LYS A 179 21.38 -4.02 15.05
N ASN A 180 22.43 -3.54 14.39
CA ASN A 180 23.69 -4.26 14.21
C ASN A 180 23.41 -5.71 13.75
N GLY A 181 22.50 -5.83 12.79
CA GLY A 181 22.02 -7.10 12.27
C GLY A 181 22.80 -7.56 11.05
N GLN A 182 22.33 -8.64 10.42
CA GLN A 182 22.87 -9.16 9.18
C GLN A 182 21.74 -9.62 8.26
N TRP A 183 21.90 -9.44 6.96
CA TRP A 183 21.02 -10.07 5.99
C TRP A 183 21.10 -11.60 6.12
N THR A 184 19.96 -12.25 6.14
CA THR A 184 19.84 -13.71 6.21
C THR A 184 18.65 -14.14 5.35
N ILE A 185 18.69 -15.37 4.87
CA ILE A 185 17.58 -15.99 4.14
C ILE A 185 16.88 -16.96 5.08
N ASN A 186 15.56 -16.85 5.20
CA ASN A 186 14.79 -17.86 5.93
C ASN A 186 14.78 -19.15 5.11
N SER A 187 15.59 -20.11 5.53
CA SER A 187 15.65 -21.46 4.94
C SER A 187 14.80 -22.49 5.69
N ASN A 188 14.20 -22.11 6.82
CA ASN A 188 13.47 -23.01 7.71
C ASN A 188 12.01 -23.21 7.27
N SER A 189 11.49 -22.31 6.45
CA SER A 189 10.18 -22.50 5.80
C SER A 189 10.33 -23.43 4.61
N SER A 190 9.67 -24.59 4.65
CA SER A 190 9.54 -25.50 3.50
C SER A 190 8.70 -24.91 2.36
N ILE A 191 8.02 -23.79 2.60
CA ILE A 191 7.02 -23.23 1.70
C ILE A 191 7.58 -22.00 0.96
N GLU A 192 8.26 -21.07 1.66
CA GLU A 192 8.76 -19.82 1.05
C GLU A 192 10.04 -19.33 1.71
N LYS A 193 11.14 -19.28 0.94
CA LYS A 193 12.38 -18.61 1.34
C LYS A 193 12.27 -17.11 1.09
N TYR A 194 12.72 -16.29 2.04
CA TYR A 194 12.70 -14.84 1.92
C TYR A 194 13.85 -14.20 2.70
N PRO A 195 14.33 -13.02 2.26
CA PRO A 195 15.36 -12.27 2.97
C PRO A 195 14.79 -11.55 4.19
N TYR A 196 15.59 -11.45 5.24
CA TYR A 196 15.28 -10.72 6.46
C TYR A 196 16.58 -10.22 7.11
N ILE A 197 16.46 -9.31 8.07
CA ILE A 197 17.57 -8.90 8.92
C ILE A 197 17.52 -9.70 10.23
N SER A 198 18.55 -10.51 10.45
CA SER A 198 18.79 -11.22 11.70
C SER A 198 19.44 -10.28 12.72
N ALA A 199 18.84 -10.10 13.89
CA ALA A 199 19.35 -9.24 14.95
C ALA A 199 19.27 -9.93 16.33
N GLY A 200 20.36 -10.55 16.77
CA GLY A 200 20.41 -11.30 18.03
C GLY A 200 19.71 -12.67 17.97
N VAL A 201 19.57 -13.33 19.12
CA VAL A 201 19.26 -14.77 19.22
C VAL A 201 17.92 -15.20 18.59
N ASN A 202 16.93 -14.30 18.52
CA ASN A 202 15.60 -14.58 17.94
C ASN A 202 15.04 -13.41 17.10
N GLY A 203 15.89 -12.48 16.65
CA GLY A 203 15.42 -11.29 15.96
C GLY A 203 15.26 -11.48 14.48
N VAL A 204 14.01 -11.50 14.02
CA VAL A 204 13.66 -11.45 12.60
C VAL A 204 12.99 -10.10 12.34
N LEU A 205 13.63 -9.26 11.54
CA LEU A 205 13.08 -8.01 11.05
C LEU A 205 12.91 -8.13 9.54
N MET A 206 11.74 -7.78 9.01
CA MET A 206 11.41 -8.02 7.62
C MET A 206 11.22 -6.70 6.86
N PRO A 207 12.23 -6.24 6.11
CA PRO A 207 12.10 -5.05 5.25
C PRO A 207 10.94 -5.18 4.25
N ILE A 208 10.64 -6.42 3.83
CA ILE A 208 9.49 -6.76 3.00
C ILE A 208 8.16 -6.31 3.63
N ASN A 209 7.98 -6.46 4.95
CA ASN A 209 6.76 -6.04 5.62
C ASN A 209 6.58 -4.52 5.56
N VAL A 210 7.67 -3.79 5.78
CA VAL A 210 7.68 -2.32 5.76
C VAL A 210 7.27 -1.83 4.37
N VAL A 211 7.97 -2.28 3.33
CA VAL A 211 7.70 -1.85 1.94
C VAL A 211 6.30 -2.25 1.51
N TRP A 212 5.88 -3.49 1.80
CA TRP A 212 4.53 -3.94 1.42
C TRP A 212 3.43 -3.12 2.10
N GLN A 213 3.54 -2.84 3.40
CA GLN A 213 2.54 -2.08 4.14
C GLN A 213 2.37 -0.67 3.58
N GLU A 214 3.49 -0.02 3.24
CA GLU A 214 3.46 1.35 2.71
C GLU A 214 3.00 1.43 1.25
N LEU A 215 3.34 0.46 0.41
CA LEU A 215 2.89 0.44 -0.99
C LEU A 215 1.45 -0.04 -1.18
N THR A 216 0.79 -0.47 -0.10
CA THR A 216 -0.62 -0.91 -0.15
C THR A 216 -1.58 -0.09 0.69
N ASP A 217 -1.09 0.84 1.52
CA ASP A 217 -1.98 1.80 2.17
C ASP A 217 -2.52 2.80 1.14
N MET A 218 -3.65 3.43 1.46
CA MET A 218 -4.18 4.58 0.72
C MET A 218 -3.58 5.90 1.21
N LYS A 219 -2.75 5.85 2.25
CA LYS A 219 -2.01 7.01 2.78
C LYS A 219 -0.77 7.29 1.94
N PRO A 220 -0.24 8.53 2.00
CA PRO A 220 1.09 8.81 1.47
C PRO A 220 2.12 7.88 2.08
N ILE A 221 3.10 7.48 1.27
CA ILE A 221 4.21 6.63 1.70
C ILE A 221 4.98 7.31 2.86
N ASP A 222 5.22 6.55 3.92
CA ASP A 222 5.97 6.90 5.13
C ASP A 222 6.81 5.70 5.58
N LEU A 223 7.88 5.43 4.82
CA LEU A 223 8.80 4.33 5.11
C LEU A 223 9.48 4.52 6.47
N ARG A 224 9.70 5.76 6.91
CA ARG A 224 10.32 6.04 8.21
C ARG A 224 9.45 5.51 9.35
N LYS A 225 8.16 5.83 9.35
CA LYS A 225 7.22 5.38 10.38
C LYS A 225 7.13 3.87 10.42
N GLU A 226 6.96 3.20 9.28
CA GLU A 226 6.84 1.74 9.28
C GLU A 226 8.15 1.02 9.57
N THR A 227 9.29 1.54 9.13
CA THR A 227 10.60 1.01 9.56
C THR A 227 10.76 1.10 11.08
N ALA A 228 10.36 2.22 11.68
CA ALA A 228 10.37 2.38 13.13
C ALA A 228 9.34 1.48 13.84
N ASN A 229 8.21 1.17 13.21
CA ASN A 229 7.22 0.22 13.75
C ASN A 229 7.77 -1.21 13.75
N GLU A 230 8.38 -1.65 12.64
CA GLU A 230 9.00 -2.97 12.51
C GLU A 230 10.08 -3.18 13.59
N ILE A 231 10.96 -2.19 13.75
CA ILE A 231 12.00 -2.18 14.78
C ILE A 231 11.41 -2.22 16.21
N ARG A 232 10.31 -1.50 16.46
CA ARG A 232 9.66 -1.47 17.78
C ARG A 232 8.96 -2.79 18.11
N ARG A 233 8.26 -3.39 17.16
CA ARG A 233 7.63 -4.72 17.32
C ARG A 233 8.66 -5.75 17.76
N PHE A 234 9.84 -5.73 17.14
CA PHE A 234 10.95 -6.58 17.54
C PHE A 234 11.42 -6.33 18.99
N SER A 235 11.62 -5.08 19.39
CA SER A 235 12.07 -4.75 20.76
C SER A 235 11.07 -5.14 21.87
N LEU A 236 9.78 -5.27 21.56
CA LEU A 236 8.77 -5.75 22.50
C LEU A 236 8.82 -7.28 22.68
N ASN A 237 9.21 -8.02 21.64
CA ASN A 237 9.30 -9.49 21.67
C ASN A 237 10.58 -10.03 22.34
N GLN A 238 11.48 -9.15 22.80
CA GLN A 238 12.69 -9.50 23.55
C GLN A 238 12.54 -9.30 25.07
N ARG A 239 11.39 -8.82 25.54
CA ARG A 239 11.05 -8.74 26.97
C ARG A 239 10.23 -9.96 27.37
#